data_AF-A0A3D3LBQ7-F1
#
_entry.id   AF-A0A3D3LBQ7-F1
#
_cell.length_a   1.000
_cell.length_b   1.000
_cell.length_c   1.000
_cell.angle_alpha   90.00
_cell.angle_beta   90.00
_cell.angle_gamma   90.00
#
_symmetry.space_group_name_H-M   'P 1'
#
loop_
_entity.id
_entity.type
_entity.pdbx_description
1 polymer ?
#
loop_
_entity_poly.entity_id
_entity_poly.type
_entity_poly.pdbx_seq_one_letter_code
_entity_poly.pdbx_strand_id
1 'polypeptide(L)' 'MSAASEIARRRTFAIISHPDAGKTTLTEKLLLYGGAVQLAGSVTARKNQRATTSDWMELEKQ' A
#
# COMPACT_ATOMS: atom_id res chain seq x y z
N MET A 1 -1.60 -9.19 30.16
CA MET A 1 -2.46 -8.15 29.54
C MET A 1 -3.90 -8.62 29.61
N SER A 2 -4.85 -7.74 29.94
CA SER A 2 -6.28 -8.10 29.96
C SER A 2 -6.86 -8.11 28.54
N ALA A 3 -7.94 -8.88 28.33
CA ALA A 3 -8.67 -8.87 27.06
C ALA A 3 -9.14 -7.46 26.67
N ALA A 4 -9.59 -6.67 27.65
CA ALA A 4 -9.99 -5.28 27.43
C ALA A 4 -8.82 -4.40 26.94
N SER A 5 -7.63 -4.55 27.52
CA SER A 5 -6.42 -3.83 27.08
C SER A 5 -6.01 -4.20 25.66
N GLU A 6 -6.14 -5.48 25.31
CA GLU A 6 -5.86 -5.99 23.97
C GLU A 6 -6.84 -5.43 22.93
N ILE A 7 -8.13 -5.39 23.24
CA ILE A 7 -9.15 -4.81 22.36
C ILE A 7 -8.88 -3.31 22.14
N ALA A 8 -8.57 -2.57 23.21
CA ALA A 8 -8.37 -1.13 23.16
C ALA A 8 -7.16 -0.68 22.31
N ARG A 9 -6.14 -1.51 22.12
CA ARG A 9 -4.95 -1.19 21.30
C ARG A 9 -5.09 -1.46 19.80
N ARG A 10 -6.07 -2.27 19.38
CA ARG A 10 -6.23 -2.66 17.96
C ARG A 10 -6.84 -1.51 17.15
N ARG A 11 -6.38 -1.32 15.91
CA ARG A 11 -6.93 -0.36 14.94
C ARG A 11 -7.08 -1.07 13.60
N THR A 12 -8.30 -1.18 13.10
CA THR A 12 -8.64 -1.81 11.81
C THR A 12 -9.29 -0.76 10.94
N PHE A 13 -8.71 -0.50 9.77
CA PHE A 13 -9.18 0.54 8.85
C PHE A 13 -8.83 0.21 7.40
N ALA A 14 -9.43 0.94 6.47
CA ALA A 14 -9.15 0.85 5.03
C ALA A 14 -8.90 2.25 4.45
N ILE A 15 -8.15 2.32 3.34
CA ILE A 15 -7.92 3.55 2.58
C ILE A 15 -8.76 3.48 1.31
N ILE A 16 -9.70 4.42 1.15
CA ILE A 16 -10.53 4.58 -0.05
C ILE A 16 -10.18 5.90 -0.74
N SER A 17 -9.96 5.87 -2.06
CA SER A 17 -9.67 7.07 -2.83
C SER A 17 -9.91 6.86 -4.33
N HIS A 18 -9.97 7.98 -5.06
CA HIS A 18 -10.03 8.00 -6.52
C HIS A 18 -8.78 7.33 -7.14
N PRO A 19 -8.84 6.83 -8.41
CA PRO A 19 -7.63 6.48 -9.15
C PRO A 19 -6.53 7.54 -9.01
N ASP A 20 -5.29 7.07 -8.89
CA ASP A 20 -4.06 7.90 -8.81
C ASP A 20 -3.93 8.89 -7.65
N ALA A 21 -4.88 8.92 -6.70
CA ALA A 21 -4.80 9.75 -5.49
C ALA A 21 -3.74 9.30 -4.45
N GLY A 22 -2.82 8.39 -4.81
CA GLY A 22 -1.68 8.03 -3.96
C GLY A 22 -1.96 7.03 -2.84
N LYS A 23 -3.09 6.30 -2.85
CA LYS A 23 -3.43 5.25 -1.84
C LYS A 23 -2.29 4.26 -1.60
N THR A 24 -1.67 3.77 -2.67
CA THR A 24 -0.54 2.83 -2.60
C THR A 24 0.68 3.44 -1.93
N THR A 25 1.02 4.68 -2.29
CA THR A 25 2.15 5.42 -1.69
C THR A 25 1.94 5.65 -0.19
N LEU A 26 0.71 5.99 0.22
CA LEU A 26 0.37 6.15 1.64
C LEU A 26 0.48 4.83 2.41
N THR A 27 -0.02 3.73 1.83
CA THR A 27 0.13 2.39 2.42
C THR A 27 1.59 2.02 2.65
N GLU A 28 2.47 2.28 1.68
CA GLU A 28 3.92 2.02 1.81
C GLU A 28 4.53 2.77 3.00
N LYS A 29 4.22 4.06 3.14
CA LYS A 29 4.74 4.88 4.25
C LYS A 29 4.25 4.40 5.61
N LEU A 30 2.98 4.05 5.73
CA LEU A 30 2.42 3.49 6.97
C LEU A 30 3.12 2.18 7.37
N LEU A 31 3.39 1.30 6.40
CA LEU A 31 4.10 0.05 6.65
C LEU A 31 5.56 0.29 7.07
N LEU A 32 6.25 1.25 6.44
CA LEU A 32 7.61 1.63 6.84
C LEU A 32 7.65 2.18 8.27
N TYR A 33 6.74 3.09 8.62
CA TYR A 33 6.66 3.63 9.98
C TYR A 33 6.26 2.59 11.03
N GLY A 34 5.50 1.57 10.62
CA GLY A 34 5.17 0.41 11.45
C GLY A 34 6.28 -0.64 11.54
N GLY A 35 7.45 -0.43 10.91
CA GLY A 35 8.55 -1.40 10.90
C GLY A 35 8.33 -2.61 9.98
N ALA A 36 7.26 -2.62 9.18
CA ALA A 36 6.90 -3.70 8.26
C ALA A 36 7.63 -3.57 6.90
N VAL A 37 8.97 -3.52 6.94
CA VAL A 37 9.84 -3.19 5.78
C VAL A 37 9.62 -4.12 4.59
N GLN A 38 9.53 -5.44 4.82
CA GLN A 38 9.30 -6.43 3.75
C GLN A 38 7.94 -6.22 3.07
N LEU A 39 6.91 -5.94 3.86
CA LEU A 39 5.56 -5.71 3.34
C LEU A 39 5.52 -4.40 2.55
N ALA A 40 6.17 -3.34 3.04
CA ALA A 40 6.31 -2.08 2.31
C ALA A 40 6.98 -2.27 0.94
N GLY A 41 8.09 -3.02 0.89
CA GLY A 41 8.79 -3.33 -0.37
C GLY A 41 7.93 -4.12 -1.36
N SER A 42 7.10 -5.05 -0.88
CA SER A 42 6.19 -5.81 -1.74
C SER A 42 5.10 -4.95 -2.39
N VAL A 43 4.65 -3.90 -1.69
CA VAL A 43 3.66 -2.95 -2.23
C VAL A 43 4.28 -2.11 -3.35
N THR A 44 5.50 -1.61 -3.14
CA THR A 44 6.26 -0.89 -4.17
C THR A 44 6.53 -1.77 -5.39
N ALA A 45 6.94 -3.03 -5.20
CA ALA A 45 7.20 -3.96 -6.29
C ALA A 45 5.94 -4.21 -7.15
N ARG A 46 4.79 -4.41 -6.53
CA ARG A 46 3.50 -4.58 -7.24
C ARG A 46 3.07 -3.30 -7.96
N LYS A 47 3.30 -2.13 -7.37
CA LYS A 47 3.03 -0.83 -8.01
C LYS A 47 3.88 -0.66 -9.27
N ASN A 48 5.18 -0.92 -9.17
CA ASN A 48 6.12 -0.80 -10.29
C ASN A 48 5.80 -1.78 -11.41
N GLN A 49 5.46 -3.04 -11.08
CA GLN A 49 5.01 -4.03 -12.09
C GLN A 49 3.79 -3.53 -12.87
N ARG A 50 2.79 -2.96 -12.20
CA ARG A 50 1.60 -2.40 -12.86
C ARG A 50 1.91 -1.17 -13.71
N ALA A 51 2.80 -0.30 -13.24
CA ALA A 51 3.26 0.86 -14.00
C ALA A 51 3.99 0.42 -15.28
N THR A 52 4.93 -0.52 -15.18
CA THR A 52 5.66 -1.03 -16.36
C THR A 52 4.73 -1.68 -17.39
N THR A 53 3.71 -2.43 -16.97
CA THR A 53 2.72 -3.00 -17.92
C THR A 53 1.82 -1.94 -18.55
N SER A 54 1.51 -0.85 -17.82
CA SER A 54 0.71 0.28 -18.31
C SER A 54 1.49 1.05 -19.37
N ASP A 55 2.73 1.42 -19.06
CA ASP A 55 3.60 2.19 -19.95
C ASP A 55 3.87 1.41 -21.25
N TRP A 56 4.03 0.08 -21.18
CA TRP A 56 4.18 -0.78 -22.36
C TRP A 56 2.92 -0.82 -23.22
N MET A 57 1.73 -0.90 -22.60
CA MET A 57 0.43 -0.88 -23.29
C MET A 57 0.12 0.48 -23.95
N GLU A 58 0.60 1.59 -23.38
CA GLU A 58 0.50 2.91 -24.02
C GLU A 58 1.47 3.03 -25.20
N LEU A 59 2.66 2.44 -25.09
CA LEU A 59 3.68 2.48 -26.15
C LEU A 59 3.27 1.65 -27.39
N GLU A 60 2.56 0.53 -27.22
CA GLU A 60 2.03 -0.29 -28.33
C GLU A 60 0.88 0.38 -29.11
N LYS A 61 0.27 1.43 -28.56
CA LYS A 61 -0.83 2.16 -29.23
C LYS A 61 -0.36 3.26 -30.19
N GLN A 62 0.95 3.52 -30.28
CA GLN A 62 1.56 4.45 -31.25
C GLN A 62 2.04 3.71 -32.49
#